data_AF-F5RB80-F1
#
_entry.id   AF-F5RB80-F1
#
_cell.length_a   1.000
_cell.length_b   1.000
_cell.length_c   1.000
_cell.angle_alpha   90.00
_cell.angle_beta   90.00
_cell.angle_gamma   90.00
#
_symmetry.space_group_name_H-M   'P 1'
#
loop_
_entity.id
_entity.type
_entity.pdbx_description
1 polymer ?
#
loop_
_entity_poly.entity_id
_entity_poly.type
_entity_poly.pdbx_seq_one_letter_code
_entity_poly.pdbx_strand_id
1 'polypeptide(L)'
;MKTFALRNPALALALGALVTAPAYAAKTVSWDDIVNDDKTGKDVLTYGLGMKAQRHSPLKQINTKTVAGLTPAWSYSFGGEKQRGQEGQALVHDGVVYVTGSYSRMYALDAKTGKRLWAYEHRLPDDIRPCCDVVNRGAAIYGDKVFFGTLDAGMVALNKDTGKVVWSKKWGDHKVGYTMSGAPFVVKDAKSGRVMLVHGSSGDEFGVVGYLFARDVDTGEEIWARPMVEGHMGRLNGKDSTPTGDAKAPSWPNDPNSPTGKVEAWSHGGGAPWQTASFDVEQNMVVIGTGNPAPWNTWKRTAEGDSPTKWPSLFTSGQAYVDAATGELKGFFSHTPNDAWDFSGNNSVLLFEYKDPKTGKMVKASAHADRNGYFFVTDREKLATGAGYPWKQTALIGAWPFVDGITWAKGFDSKTGLPNVVESQYPPKPKAGADKGESIFVSPPFLGGTNWMPMSYSPDTELFYIPANHWAMDYWTENVTYKAGAAYLGQGFRIKKLFDDHVGILRAIDPKTGKIAWEHKEQFPLWAGTLTTAGGLLFTGTSDGYVKAFDAKSGKELWKFQTGSGVVSVPITWEQDGEQYVGISSGYGGAVPLWGGDMAELTKQVSQGGSFWAFKLPKR
;
A
#
# COMPACT_ATOMS: atom_id res chain seq x y z
N MET A 1 -33.25 -76.94 47.55
CA MET A 1 -33.33 -75.46 47.53
C MET A 1 -33.10 -75.01 46.10
N LYS A 2 -34.01 -74.18 45.57
CA LYS A 2 -34.26 -73.97 44.14
C LYS A 2 -33.16 -73.15 43.42
N THR A 3 -32.65 -73.76 42.34
CA THR A 3 -32.13 -73.22 41.07
C THR A 3 -32.15 -71.71 40.82
N PHE A 4 -31.01 -71.16 40.39
CA PHE A 4 -30.96 -70.05 39.45
C PHE A 4 -30.02 -70.39 38.28
N ALA A 5 -30.58 -70.29 37.08
CA ALA A 5 -29.99 -70.70 35.82
C ALA A 5 -29.14 -69.58 35.20
N LEU A 6 -28.08 -69.99 34.49
CA LEU A 6 -27.37 -69.14 33.53
C LEU A 6 -28.35 -68.63 32.47
N ARG A 7 -28.33 -67.31 32.21
CA ARG A 7 -28.82 -66.72 30.97
C ARG A 7 -27.79 -65.76 30.41
N ASN A 8 -27.26 -66.12 29.26
CA ASN A 8 -26.70 -65.22 28.25
C ASN A 8 -27.73 -64.11 27.94
N PRO A 9 -27.28 -62.89 27.62
CA PRO A 9 -27.60 -62.42 26.28
C PRO A 9 -26.43 -61.70 25.58
N ALA A 10 -26.24 -62.14 24.34
CA ALA A 10 -25.79 -61.41 23.16
C ALA A 10 -25.26 -59.97 23.35
N LEU A 11 -23.96 -59.81 23.11
CA LEU A 11 -23.32 -58.55 22.79
C LEU A 11 -23.77 -58.10 21.38
N ALA A 12 -24.67 -57.12 21.29
CA ALA A 12 -24.97 -56.47 20.03
C ALA A 12 -23.83 -55.49 19.69
N LEU A 13 -22.98 -55.87 18.73
CA LEU A 13 -22.06 -54.92 18.07
C LEU A 13 -22.91 -53.94 17.25
N ALA A 14 -23.16 -52.75 17.80
CA ALA A 14 -23.55 -51.61 17.00
C ALA A 14 -22.30 -51.11 16.24
N LEU A 15 -22.14 -51.55 14.99
CA LEU A 15 -21.27 -50.85 14.03
C LEU A 15 -21.88 -49.46 13.80
N GLY A 16 -21.45 -48.49 14.59
CA GLY A 16 -21.62 -47.08 14.26
C GLY A 16 -20.78 -46.79 13.02
N ALA A 17 -21.40 -46.78 11.85
CA ALA A 17 -20.79 -46.22 10.66
C ALA A 17 -20.55 -44.73 10.92
N LEU A 18 -19.31 -44.38 11.29
CA LEU A 18 -18.83 -43.01 11.19
C LEU A 18 -18.88 -42.64 9.71
N VAL A 19 -19.95 -41.93 9.32
CA VAL A 19 -19.97 -41.17 8.08
C VAL A 19 -18.98 -40.03 8.28
N THR A 20 -17.71 -40.28 7.99
CA THR A 20 -16.74 -39.21 7.76
C THR A 20 -17.19 -38.50 6.50
N ALA A 21 -17.90 -37.39 6.65
CA ALA A 21 -18.07 -36.46 5.54
C ALA A 21 -16.67 -36.16 4.99
N PRO A 22 -16.43 -36.31 3.66
CA PRO A 22 -15.15 -35.94 3.10
C PRO A 22 -14.96 -34.47 3.42
N ALA A 23 -13.92 -34.15 4.19
CA ALA A 23 -13.46 -32.78 4.29
C ALA A 23 -13.11 -32.37 2.86
N TYR A 24 -13.93 -31.51 2.27
CA TYR A 24 -13.60 -30.84 1.01
C TYR A 24 -12.30 -30.07 1.29
N ALA A 25 -11.17 -30.63 0.90
CA ALA A 25 -9.91 -29.92 0.89
C ALA A 25 -10.03 -28.86 -0.21
N ALA A 26 -10.25 -27.60 0.19
CA ALA A 26 -10.35 -26.48 -0.73
C ALA A 26 -9.08 -26.42 -1.59
N LYS A 27 -9.23 -26.15 -2.90
CA LYS A 27 -8.11 -26.23 -3.85
C LYS A 27 -6.96 -25.32 -3.40
N THR A 28 -5.72 -25.80 -3.47
CA THR A 28 -4.54 -24.96 -3.16
C THR A 28 -4.37 -23.87 -4.21
N VAL A 29 -3.92 -22.69 -3.80
CA VAL A 29 -3.62 -21.58 -4.72
C VAL A 29 -2.26 -21.82 -5.38
N SER A 30 -2.25 -22.00 -6.69
CA SER A 30 -1.04 -22.15 -7.48
C SER A 30 -0.49 -20.79 -7.96
N TRP A 31 0.73 -20.78 -8.48
CA TRP A 31 1.28 -19.60 -9.14
C TRP A 31 0.47 -19.22 -10.40
N ASP A 32 -0.04 -20.22 -11.11
CA ASP A 32 -0.84 -19.99 -12.32
C ASP A 32 -2.19 -19.35 -11.99
N ASP A 33 -2.77 -19.66 -10.82
CA ASP A 33 -3.95 -18.94 -10.34
C ASP A 33 -3.60 -17.46 -10.07
N ILE A 34 -2.48 -17.20 -9.38
CA ILE A 34 -2.01 -15.84 -9.03
C ILE A 34 -1.68 -14.98 -10.27
N VAL A 35 -0.96 -15.52 -11.25
CA VAL A 35 -0.54 -14.75 -12.44
C VAL A 35 -1.72 -14.41 -13.36
N ASN A 36 -2.83 -15.15 -13.23
CA ASN A 36 -4.06 -14.97 -14.01
C ASN A 36 -5.21 -14.34 -13.19
N ASP A 37 -4.93 -13.81 -12.00
CA ASP A 37 -5.92 -13.20 -11.09
C ASP A 37 -6.78 -12.13 -11.79
N ASP A 38 -6.18 -11.33 -12.68
CA ASP A 38 -6.85 -10.26 -13.42
C ASP A 38 -7.74 -10.73 -14.59
N LYS A 39 -7.73 -12.03 -14.94
CA LYS A 39 -8.33 -12.53 -16.19
C LYS A 39 -9.78 -12.96 -16.08
N THR A 40 -10.21 -13.44 -14.91
CA THR A 40 -11.52 -14.12 -14.78
C THR A 40 -12.51 -13.38 -13.90
N GLY A 41 -12.04 -12.67 -12.88
CA GLY A 41 -12.89 -12.07 -11.86
C GLY A 41 -13.59 -13.09 -10.95
N LYS A 42 -13.24 -14.39 -11.00
CA LYS A 42 -13.82 -15.40 -10.10
C LYS A 42 -13.26 -15.28 -8.68
N ASP A 43 -11.95 -15.07 -8.60
CA ASP A 43 -11.19 -14.94 -7.37
C ASP A 43 -10.58 -13.54 -7.26
N VAL A 44 -10.03 -13.24 -6.09
CA VAL A 44 -9.17 -12.09 -5.81
C VAL A 44 -7.99 -12.61 -4.99
N LEU A 45 -6.87 -12.89 -5.64
CA LEU A 45 -5.73 -13.59 -5.04
C LEU A 45 -4.58 -12.65 -4.68
N THR A 46 -4.62 -11.42 -5.16
CA THR A 46 -3.52 -10.46 -5.01
C THR A 46 -4.01 -9.10 -4.56
N TYR A 47 -3.18 -8.40 -3.79
CA TYR A 47 -3.42 -6.99 -3.50
C TYR A 47 -3.25 -6.18 -4.79
N GLY A 48 -4.36 -5.75 -5.40
CA GLY A 48 -4.33 -5.00 -6.66
C GLY A 48 -5.01 -5.68 -7.85
N LEU A 49 -5.61 -6.86 -7.65
CA LEU A 49 -6.32 -7.64 -8.69
C LEU A 49 -5.41 -7.89 -9.90
N GLY A 50 -4.25 -8.46 -9.64
CA GLY A 50 -3.27 -8.90 -10.62
C GLY A 50 -1.84 -8.41 -10.34
N MET A 51 -0.87 -9.03 -11.02
CA MET A 51 0.56 -8.68 -10.91
C MET A 51 0.86 -7.23 -11.29
N LYS A 52 0.03 -6.63 -12.14
CA LYS A 52 0.16 -5.24 -12.59
C LYS A 52 -0.50 -4.21 -11.66
N ALA A 53 -1.19 -4.67 -10.61
CA ALA A 53 -1.91 -3.87 -9.61
C ALA A 53 -2.96 -2.89 -10.19
N GLN A 54 -3.55 -3.21 -11.34
CA GLN A 54 -4.42 -2.29 -12.09
C GLN A 54 -5.78 -2.04 -11.43
N ARG A 55 -6.23 -2.93 -10.54
CA ARG A 55 -7.54 -2.85 -9.87
C ARG A 55 -8.68 -2.74 -10.87
N HIS A 56 -8.59 -3.55 -11.90
CA HIS A 56 -9.58 -3.69 -12.95
C HIS A 56 -10.15 -5.10 -12.92
N SER A 57 -11.47 -5.21 -12.99
CA SER A 57 -12.14 -6.50 -13.12
C SER A 57 -12.82 -6.64 -14.49
N PRO A 58 -12.71 -7.80 -15.15
CA PRO A 58 -13.40 -8.07 -16.42
C PRO A 58 -14.91 -8.31 -16.24
N LEU A 59 -15.42 -8.34 -15.00
CA LEU A 59 -16.83 -8.58 -14.72
C LEU A 59 -17.70 -7.40 -15.17
N LYS A 60 -18.91 -7.74 -15.66
CA LYS A 60 -19.85 -6.78 -16.28
C LYS A 60 -21.32 -6.99 -15.91
N GLN A 61 -21.62 -7.91 -14.99
CA GLN A 61 -23.00 -8.16 -14.56
C GLN A 61 -23.56 -6.92 -13.85
N ILE A 62 -22.75 -6.31 -12.98
CA ILE A 62 -22.97 -4.97 -12.46
C ILE A 62 -22.37 -3.98 -13.48
N ASN A 63 -23.20 -3.12 -14.04
CA ASN A 63 -22.82 -2.15 -15.06
C ASN A 63 -23.63 -0.85 -14.90
N THR A 64 -23.33 0.15 -15.73
CA THR A 64 -23.97 1.49 -15.67
C THR A 64 -25.51 1.47 -15.75
N LYS A 65 -26.12 0.39 -16.26
CA LYS A 65 -27.59 0.24 -16.33
C LYS A 65 -28.18 -0.51 -15.14
N THR A 66 -27.39 -1.33 -14.45
CA THR A 66 -27.88 -2.21 -13.37
C THR A 66 -27.46 -1.75 -11.97
N VAL A 67 -26.41 -0.93 -11.85
CA VAL A 67 -25.81 -0.54 -10.57
C VAL A 67 -26.79 0.15 -9.61
N ALA A 68 -27.81 0.84 -10.13
CA ALA A 68 -28.85 1.45 -9.29
C ALA A 68 -29.63 0.43 -8.44
N GLY A 69 -29.65 -0.85 -8.83
CA GLY A 69 -30.28 -1.93 -8.08
C GLY A 69 -29.34 -2.65 -7.10
N LEU A 70 -28.08 -2.24 -6.96
CA LEU A 70 -27.12 -2.85 -6.06
C LEU A 70 -27.56 -2.70 -4.59
N THR A 71 -27.56 -3.79 -3.82
CA THR A 71 -28.03 -3.82 -2.43
C THR A 71 -27.06 -4.62 -1.54
N PRO A 72 -26.98 -4.36 -0.22
CA PRO A 72 -26.22 -5.21 0.69
C PRO A 72 -26.68 -6.67 0.62
N ALA A 73 -25.73 -7.58 0.43
CA ALA A 73 -25.95 -9.02 0.49
C ALA A 73 -25.84 -9.52 1.92
N TRP A 74 -24.80 -9.06 2.63
CA TRP A 74 -24.51 -9.36 4.02
C TRP A 74 -23.44 -8.38 4.56
N SER A 75 -23.31 -8.32 5.89
CA SER A 75 -22.26 -7.57 6.58
C SER A 75 -21.71 -8.40 7.74
N TYR A 76 -20.42 -8.24 8.04
CA TYR A 76 -19.75 -8.88 9.17
C TYR A 76 -19.04 -7.84 10.03
N SER A 77 -19.36 -7.78 11.32
CA SER A 77 -18.66 -6.93 12.30
C SER A 77 -17.39 -7.60 12.81
N PHE A 78 -16.28 -6.88 12.83
CA PHE A 78 -15.01 -7.39 13.37
C PHE A 78 -15.00 -7.50 14.90
N GLY A 79 -15.83 -6.71 15.60
CA GLY A 79 -16.01 -6.80 17.05
C GLY A 79 -14.74 -6.64 17.90
N GLY A 80 -14.79 -7.22 19.10
CA GLY A 80 -13.67 -7.25 20.05
C GLY A 80 -13.29 -5.90 20.66
N GLU A 81 -14.18 -4.89 20.57
CA GLU A 81 -13.95 -3.50 21.00
C GLU A 81 -12.69 -2.85 20.38
N LYS A 82 -12.19 -3.45 19.30
CA LYS A 82 -11.03 -3.02 18.52
C LYS A 82 -11.52 -2.49 17.18
N GLN A 83 -11.68 -1.17 17.09
CA GLN A 83 -12.18 -0.46 15.89
C GLN A 83 -11.02 0.21 15.16
N ARG A 84 -10.91 1.56 15.15
CA ARG A 84 -9.87 2.30 14.40
C ARG A 84 -9.91 2.02 12.89
N GLY A 85 -8.91 2.50 12.15
CA GLY A 85 -8.89 2.41 10.68
C GLY A 85 -8.89 0.98 10.15
N GLN A 86 -9.81 0.68 9.24
CA GLN A 86 -9.86 -0.58 8.49
C GLN A 86 -9.40 -0.34 7.05
N GLU A 87 -8.11 -0.54 6.78
CA GLU A 87 -7.49 -0.29 5.48
C GLU A 87 -7.43 -1.53 4.57
N GLY A 88 -7.78 -2.70 5.10
CA GLY A 88 -7.57 -4.00 4.46
C GLY A 88 -8.33 -4.20 3.15
N GLN A 89 -7.60 -4.52 2.08
CA GLN A 89 -8.17 -5.18 0.89
C GLN A 89 -8.35 -6.66 1.19
N ALA A 90 -9.56 -7.17 0.98
CA ALA A 90 -9.83 -8.59 1.14
C ALA A 90 -9.31 -9.42 -0.04
N LEU A 91 -9.04 -10.69 0.21
CA LEU A 91 -8.82 -11.72 -0.82
C LEU A 91 -10.06 -12.62 -0.89
N VAL A 92 -10.31 -13.22 -2.05
CA VAL A 92 -11.39 -14.19 -2.26
C VAL A 92 -10.86 -15.39 -3.02
N HIS A 93 -11.06 -16.58 -2.47
CA HIS A 93 -10.75 -17.82 -3.19
C HIS A 93 -11.66 -18.95 -2.70
N ASP A 94 -12.18 -19.72 -3.64
CA ASP A 94 -12.98 -20.94 -3.36
C ASP A 94 -14.13 -20.70 -2.38
N GLY A 95 -14.84 -19.58 -2.56
CA GLY A 95 -15.99 -19.20 -1.72
C GLY A 95 -15.63 -18.68 -0.32
N VAL A 96 -14.36 -18.34 -0.07
CA VAL A 96 -13.90 -17.77 1.20
C VAL A 96 -13.34 -16.37 1.01
N VAL A 97 -13.81 -15.41 1.82
CA VAL A 97 -13.25 -14.06 1.94
C VAL A 97 -12.23 -14.05 3.08
N TYR A 98 -11.00 -13.65 2.80
CA TYR A 98 -9.95 -13.42 3.80
C TYR A 98 -9.74 -11.93 3.98
N VAL A 99 -9.94 -11.42 5.19
CA VAL A 99 -9.88 -9.98 5.47
C VAL A 99 -9.08 -9.70 6.74
N THR A 100 -8.18 -8.71 6.66
CA THR A 100 -7.42 -8.21 7.80
C THR A 100 -8.17 -7.08 8.49
N GLY A 101 -8.12 -7.06 9.82
CA GLY A 101 -8.61 -5.95 10.64
C GLY A 101 -7.48 -5.22 11.35
N SER A 102 -7.79 -4.05 11.89
CA SER A 102 -6.90 -3.28 12.77
C SER A 102 -6.38 -4.13 13.94
N TYR A 103 -5.27 -3.70 14.57
CA TYR A 103 -4.62 -4.41 15.68
C TYR A 103 -4.17 -5.85 15.32
N SER A 104 -3.69 -6.04 14.08
CA SER A 104 -3.10 -7.31 13.62
C SER A 104 -4.03 -8.52 13.78
N ARG A 105 -5.24 -8.42 13.22
CA ARG A 105 -6.24 -9.50 13.20
C ARG A 105 -6.56 -9.92 11.78
N MET A 106 -6.99 -11.17 11.62
CA MET A 106 -7.45 -11.72 10.35
C MET A 106 -8.68 -12.59 10.54
N TYR A 107 -9.58 -12.55 9.57
CA TYR A 107 -10.82 -13.34 9.54
C TYR A 107 -10.94 -14.05 8.21
N ALA A 108 -11.42 -15.30 8.23
CA ALA A 108 -11.99 -15.95 7.06
C ALA A 108 -13.50 -16.03 7.20
N LEU A 109 -14.20 -15.62 6.15
CA LEU A 109 -15.66 -15.56 6.08
C LEU A 109 -16.15 -16.37 4.89
N ASP A 110 -17.27 -17.06 5.04
CA ASP A 110 -18.00 -17.63 3.91
C ASP A 110 -18.46 -16.48 2.98
N ALA A 111 -18.04 -16.51 1.72
CA ALA A 111 -18.25 -15.40 0.78
C ALA A 111 -19.73 -15.19 0.41
N LYS A 112 -20.58 -16.20 0.61
CA LYS A 112 -22.00 -16.15 0.28
C LYS A 112 -22.85 -15.63 1.43
N THR A 113 -22.48 -15.98 2.67
CA THR A 113 -23.30 -15.76 3.86
C THR A 113 -22.71 -14.76 4.85
N GLY A 114 -21.41 -14.43 4.74
CA GLY A 114 -20.69 -13.62 5.71
C GLY A 114 -20.40 -14.34 7.04
N LYS A 115 -20.69 -15.63 7.14
CA LYS A 115 -20.44 -16.42 8.36
C LYS A 115 -18.93 -16.55 8.59
N ARG A 116 -18.46 -16.21 9.78
CA ARG A 116 -17.07 -16.45 10.19
C ARG A 116 -16.75 -17.95 10.19
N LEU A 117 -15.72 -18.33 9.45
CA LEU A 117 -15.13 -19.66 9.43
C LEU A 117 -14.08 -19.79 10.54
N TRP A 118 -13.14 -18.85 10.59
CA TRP A 118 -12.13 -18.75 11.64
C TRP A 118 -11.67 -17.29 11.84
N ALA A 119 -10.98 -17.04 12.95
CA ALA A 119 -10.30 -15.77 13.22
C ALA A 119 -8.93 -16.03 13.84
N TYR A 120 -7.98 -15.14 13.56
CA TYR A 120 -6.67 -15.08 14.20
C TYR A 120 -6.46 -13.68 14.79
N GLU A 121 -6.03 -13.62 16.05
CA GLU A 121 -5.64 -12.38 16.71
C GLU A 121 -4.18 -12.48 17.16
N HIS A 122 -3.33 -11.60 16.64
CA HIS A 122 -1.94 -11.53 17.08
C HIS A 122 -1.85 -10.90 18.46
N ARG A 123 -1.03 -11.47 19.35
CA ARG A 123 -0.75 -10.87 20.66
C ARG A 123 0.31 -9.79 20.51
N LEU A 124 -0.14 -8.55 20.38
CA LEU A 124 0.74 -7.39 20.30
C LEU A 124 1.35 -7.03 21.66
N PRO A 125 2.63 -6.64 21.70
CA PRO A 125 3.21 -5.94 22.84
C PRO A 125 2.54 -4.58 23.09
N ASP A 126 2.52 -4.12 24.34
CA ASP A 126 1.90 -2.85 24.71
C ASP A 126 2.66 -1.62 24.20
N ASP A 127 3.94 -1.78 23.80
CA ASP A 127 4.87 -0.71 23.45
C ASP A 127 5.12 -0.53 21.94
N ILE A 128 4.22 -1.05 21.10
CA ILE A 128 4.22 -0.79 19.64
C ILE A 128 3.96 0.69 19.34
N ARG A 129 4.50 1.19 18.22
CA ARG A 129 4.38 2.61 17.83
C ARG A 129 4.22 2.85 16.32
N PRO A 130 3.16 2.33 15.68
CA PRO A 130 2.87 2.74 14.31
C PRO A 130 2.62 4.26 14.26
N CYS A 131 3.20 4.94 13.27
CA CYS A 131 3.05 6.41 13.13
C CYS A 131 1.59 6.84 12.95
N CYS A 132 0.81 5.99 12.27
CA CYS A 132 -0.30 6.47 11.46
C CYS A 132 -1.57 5.63 11.66
N ASP A 133 -1.85 5.29 12.92
CA ASP A 133 -2.90 4.36 13.37
C ASP A 133 -2.51 2.86 13.27
N VAL A 134 -3.29 2.00 13.93
CA VAL A 134 -3.06 0.55 14.09
C VAL A 134 -3.63 -0.27 12.92
N VAL A 135 -3.33 0.18 11.70
CA VAL A 135 -3.93 -0.30 10.45
C VAL A 135 -3.18 -1.50 9.84
N ASN A 136 -3.85 -2.20 8.93
CA ASN A 136 -3.26 -3.22 8.07
C ASN A 136 -3.95 -3.20 6.70
N ARG A 137 -3.18 -3.34 5.61
CA ARG A 137 -3.69 -3.16 4.24
C ARG A 137 -4.11 -4.46 3.54
N GLY A 138 -3.84 -5.62 4.12
CA GLY A 138 -4.30 -6.88 3.55
C GLY A 138 -3.30 -8.02 3.69
N ALA A 139 -3.64 -9.10 3.01
CA ALA A 139 -2.90 -10.36 3.04
C ALA A 139 -2.37 -10.75 1.66
N ALA A 140 -1.57 -11.81 1.63
CA ALA A 140 -1.31 -12.61 0.44
C ALA A 140 -1.79 -14.06 0.65
N ILE A 141 -2.00 -14.81 -0.42
CA ILE A 141 -2.40 -16.22 -0.37
C ILE A 141 -1.57 -17.04 -1.36
N TYR A 142 -1.08 -18.21 -0.95
CA TYR A 142 -0.38 -19.17 -1.81
C TYR A 142 -0.42 -20.57 -1.19
N GLY A 143 -0.56 -21.59 -2.03
CA GLY A 143 -0.70 -22.97 -1.59
C GLY A 143 -1.91 -23.14 -0.67
N ASP A 144 -1.66 -23.61 0.55
CA ASP A 144 -2.62 -23.80 1.62
C ASP A 144 -2.52 -22.72 2.72
N LYS A 145 -1.90 -21.56 2.42
CA LYS A 145 -1.55 -20.54 3.42
C LYS A 145 -2.01 -19.15 3.03
N VAL A 146 -2.37 -18.36 4.05
CA VAL A 146 -2.55 -16.91 3.98
C VAL A 146 -1.51 -16.21 4.85
N PHE A 147 -0.99 -15.08 4.38
CA PHE A 147 0.15 -14.37 4.95
C PHE A 147 -0.20 -12.92 5.24
N PHE A 148 0.18 -12.39 6.41
CA PHE A 148 0.02 -10.96 6.69
C PHE A 148 1.04 -10.42 7.68
N GLY A 149 1.32 -9.12 7.57
CA GLY A 149 2.20 -8.38 8.46
C GLY A 149 1.56 -8.02 9.79
N THR A 150 2.37 -7.85 10.82
CA THR A 150 1.95 -7.49 12.18
C THR A 150 2.64 -6.22 12.67
N LEU A 151 1.97 -5.46 13.55
CA LEU A 151 2.42 -4.12 13.96
C LEU A 151 3.71 -4.12 14.78
N ASP A 152 4.14 -5.27 15.30
CA ASP A 152 5.40 -5.43 16.01
C ASP A 152 6.54 -5.91 15.08
N ALA A 153 6.46 -5.59 13.78
CA ALA A 153 7.45 -5.97 12.76
C ALA A 153 7.63 -7.50 12.62
N GLY A 154 6.50 -8.21 12.60
CA GLY A 154 6.44 -9.65 12.32
C GLY A 154 5.68 -9.99 11.02
N MET A 155 5.89 -11.21 10.55
CA MET A 155 5.15 -11.85 9.46
C MET A 155 4.56 -13.18 9.96
N VAL A 156 3.30 -13.45 9.65
CA VAL A 156 2.58 -14.66 10.06
C VAL A 156 2.05 -15.39 8.84
N ALA A 157 2.26 -16.70 8.76
CA ALA A 157 1.56 -17.59 7.86
C ALA A 157 0.53 -18.43 8.63
N LEU A 158 -0.69 -18.42 8.15
CA LEU A 158 -1.81 -19.19 8.69
C LEU A 158 -2.24 -20.21 7.64
N ASN A 159 -2.59 -21.43 8.07
CA ASN A 159 -3.27 -22.37 7.19
C ASN A 159 -4.64 -21.76 6.79
N LYS A 160 -4.90 -21.68 5.49
CA LYS A 160 -6.05 -20.96 4.92
C LYS A 160 -7.40 -21.53 5.38
N ASP A 161 -7.48 -22.83 5.66
CA ASP A 161 -8.74 -23.49 5.98
C ASP A 161 -9.08 -23.39 7.48
N THR A 162 -8.06 -23.28 8.34
CA THR A 162 -8.23 -23.39 9.80
C THR A 162 -7.81 -22.15 10.59
N GLY A 163 -7.03 -21.25 10.01
CA GLY A 163 -6.44 -20.10 10.70
C GLY A 163 -5.33 -20.48 11.69
N LYS A 164 -4.86 -21.73 11.72
CA LYS A 164 -3.75 -22.16 12.57
C LYS A 164 -2.43 -21.62 12.04
N VAL A 165 -1.57 -21.12 12.94
CA VAL A 165 -0.23 -20.66 12.61
C VAL A 165 0.60 -21.82 12.06
N VAL A 166 1.12 -21.66 10.85
CA VAL A 166 2.13 -22.55 10.26
C VAL A 166 3.52 -22.09 10.68
N TRP A 167 3.79 -20.79 10.52
CA TRP A 167 5.00 -20.14 11.01
C TRP A 167 4.74 -18.67 11.35
N SER A 168 5.59 -18.11 12.23
CA SER A 168 5.61 -16.70 12.58
C SER A 168 7.06 -16.25 12.77
N LYS A 169 7.44 -15.12 12.15
CA LYS A 169 8.81 -14.60 12.16
C LYS A 169 8.79 -13.10 12.47
N LYS A 170 9.44 -12.71 13.56
CA LYS A 170 9.79 -11.32 13.83
C LYS A 170 11.04 -10.96 13.03
N TRP A 171 11.02 -9.82 12.34
CA TRP A 171 12.10 -9.42 11.43
C TRP A 171 12.72 -8.07 11.75
N GLY A 172 12.06 -7.25 12.58
CA GLY A 172 12.56 -5.96 13.04
C GLY A 172 12.28 -5.74 14.53
N ASP A 173 12.96 -4.75 15.11
CA ASP A 173 12.71 -4.34 16.48
C ASP A 173 11.69 -3.18 16.51
N HIS A 174 10.50 -3.47 17.02
CA HIS A 174 9.44 -2.47 17.15
C HIS A 174 9.75 -1.37 18.16
N LYS A 175 10.68 -1.62 19.10
CA LYS A 175 11.08 -0.65 20.12
C LYS A 175 11.91 0.49 19.56
N VAL A 176 12.52 0.32 18.39
CA VAL A 176 13.23 1.39 17.69
C VAL A 176 12.40 2.02 16.56
N GLY A 177 11.15 1.60 16.39
CA GLY A 177 10.18 2.22 15.47
C GLY A 177 9.77 1.37 14.26
N TYR A 178 10.31 0.17 14.08
CA TYR A 178 9.88 -0.70 12.98
C TYR A 178 8.47 -1.23 13.18
N THR A 179 7.65 -1.18 12.12
CA THR A 179 6.33 -1.81 12.07
C THR A 179 6.05 -2.39 10.67
N MET A 180 4.93 -3.11 10.51
CA MET A 180 4.45 -3.55 9.20
C MET A 180 2.96 -3.23 9.02
N SER A 181 2.62 -2.46 7.98
CA SER A 181 1.23 -2.09 7.65
C SER A 181 0.81 -2.46 6.22
N GLY A 182 1.75 -2.50 5.26
CA GLY A 182 1.50 -2.92 3.88
C GLY A 182 1.13 -4.40 3.74
N ALA A 183 0.38 -4.74 2.69
CA ALA A 183 0.08 -6.12 2.36
C ALA A 183 1.33 -6.79 1.74
N PRO A 184 1.70 -8.01 2.15
CA PRO A 184 2.74 -8.75 1.45
C PRO A 184 2.29 -9.16 0.04
N PHE A 185 3.22 -9.60 -0.78
CA PHE A 185 2.98 -9.94 -2.19
C PHE A 185 3.70 -11.24 -2.57
N VAL A 186 3.03 -12.15 -3.27
CA VAL A 186 3.64 -13.41 -3.72
C VAL A 186 4.25 -13.21 -5.10
N VAL A 187 5.50 -13.62 -5.28
CA VAL A 187 6.23 -13.57 -6.55
C VAL A 187 6.85 -14.92 -6.85
N LYS A 188 7.14 -15.18 -8.13
CA LYS A 188 7.91 -16.34 -8.55
C LYS A 188 9.12 -15.89 -9.33
N ASP A 189 10.30 -16.28 -8.86
CA ASP A 189 11.53 -16.08 -9.61
C ASP A 189 11.48 -16.90 -10.90
N ALA A 190 11.54 -16.23 -12.05
CA ALA A 190 11.53 -16.86 -13.35
C ALA A 190 12.74 -17.78 -13.58
N LYS A 191 13.88 -17.53 -12.90
CA LYS A 191 15.12 -18.30 -13.11
C LYS A 191 15.13 -19.61 -12.30
N SER A 192 14.88 -19.54 -11.00
CA SER A 192 14.88 -20.73 -10.13
C SER A 192 13.53 -21.44 -10.05
N GLY A 193 12.44 -20.77 -10.45
CA GLY A 193 11.08 -21.25 -10.25
C GLY A 193 10.58 -21.15 -8.80
N ARG A 194 11.40 -20.61 -7.88
CA ARG A 194 11.05 -20.46 -6.47
C ARG A 194 9.94 -19.42 -6.30
N VAL A 195 8.90 -19.79 -5.55
CA VAL A 195 7.86 -18.86 -5.11
C VAL A 195 8.24 -18.28 -3.76
N MET A 196 8.06 -16.97 -3.62
CA MET A 196 8.52 -16.20 -2.46
C MET A 196 7.45 -15.20 -2.02
N LEU A 197 7.46 -14.88 -0.74
CA LEU A 197 6.67 -13.82 -0.14
C LEU A 197 7.54 -12.57 -0.01
N VAL A 198 7.19 -11.51 -0.75
CA VAL A 198 7.82 -10.20 -0.68
C VAL A 198 7.07 -9.30 0.29
N HIS A 199 7.80 -8.60 1.16
CA HIS A 199 7.21 -7.58 2.02
C HIS A 199 8.20 -6.47 2.35
N GLY A 200 7.68 -5.28 2.65
CA GLY A 200 8.48 -4.15 3.10
C GLY A 200 8.49 -3.97 4.62
N SER A 201 8.88 -2.75 5.02
CA SER A 201 8.94 -2.27 6.40
C SER A 201 8.31 -0.87 6.51
N SER A 202 7.98 -0.42 7.72
CA SER A 202 7.55 0.95 8.02
C SER A 202 8.32 1.49 9.23
N GLY A 203 8.47 2.82 9.33
CA GLY A 203 9.10 3.49 10.48
C GLY A 203 9.94 4.73 10.15
N ASP A 204 9.77 5.36 8.98
CA ASP A 204 10.60 6.48 8.54
C ASP A 204 10.60 7.63 9.56
N GLU A 205 9.44 7.94 10.15
CA GLU A 205 9.26 8.95 11.21
C GLU A 205 10.00 8.63 12.51
N PHE A 206 10.62 7.45 12.64
CA PHE A 206 11.41 7.03 13.80
C PHE A 206 12.89 6.83 13.47
N GLY A 207 13.34 7.20 12.26
CA GLY A 207 14.74 7.10 11.85
C GLY A 207 15.22 5.65 11.66
N VAL A 208 14.38 4.81 11.05
CA VAL A 208 14.76 3.46 10.64
C VAL A 208 15.54 3.47 9.32
N VAL A 209 16.18 2.35 8.98
CA VAL A 209 16.60 2.06 7.59
C VAL A 209 15.52 1.22 6.94
N GLY A 210 14.94 1.69 5.84
CA GLY A 210 13.92 0.96 5.10
C GLY A 210 14.45 -0.32 4.46
N TYR A 211 13.75 -1.44 4.64
CA TYR A 211 14.10 -2.72 4.02
C TYR A 211 12.94 -3.31 3.21
N LEU A 212 13.29 -3.90 2.06
CA LEU A 212 12.46 -4.86 1.34
C LEU A 212 12.99 -6.27 1.58
N PHE A 213 12.12 -7.24 1.78
CA PHE A 213 12.46 -8.63 2.05
C PHE A 213 11.78 -9.57 1.06
N ALA A 214 12.43 -10.69 0.75
CA ALA A 214 11.75 -11.90 0.29
C ALA A 214 11.95 -13.03 1.29
N ARG A 215 10.89 -13.81 1.46
CA ARG A 215 10.86 -14.98 2.35
C ARG A 215 10.37 -16.22 1.61
N ASP A 216 10.87 -17.36 2.06
CA ASP A 216 10.31 -18.64 1.67
C ASP A 216 8.89 -18.80 2.20
N VAL A 217 7.96 -19.21 1.34
CA VAL A 217 6.52 -19.26 1.65
C VAL A 217 6.17 -20.35 2.66
N ASP A 218 6.99 -21.40 2.76
CA ASP A 218 6.69 -22.56 3.62
C ASP A 218 7.36 -22.47 4.98
N THR A 219 8.53 -21.81 5.06
CA THR A 219 9.34 -21.75 6.29
C THR A 219 9.42 -20.35 6.91
N GLY A 220 9.16 -19.30 6.13
CA GLY A 220 9.32 -17.90 6.51
C GLY A 220 10.79 -17.43 6.60
N GLU A 221 11.75 -18.27 6.20
CA GLU A 221 13.16 -17.91 6.20
C GLU A 221 13.46 -16.76 5.21
N GLU A 222 14.36 -15.86 5.60
CA GLU A 222 14.80 -14.75 4.75
C GLU A 222 15.64 -15.28 3.59
N ILE A 223 15.18 -15.02 2.36
CA ILE A 223 15.92 -15.35 1.14
C ILE A 223 16.85 -14.18 0.82
N TRP A 224 16.31 -12.98 0.78
CA TRP A 224 17.09 -11.75 0.63
C TRP A 224 16.46 -10.60 1.39
N ALA A 225 17.29 -9.61 1.73
CA ALA A 225 16.87 -8.34 2.29
C ALA A 225 17.67 -7.21 1.64
N ARG A 226 16.96 -6.17 1.20
CA ARG A 226 17.53 -5.03 0.48
C ARG A 226 17.23 -3.72 1.23
N PRO A 227 18.23 -3.04 1.80
CA PRO A 227 18.03 -1.70 2.33
C PRO A 227 17.85 -0.68 1.21
N MET A 228 17.04 0.34 1.44
CA MET A 228 16.69 1.39 0.47
C MET A 228 17.42 2.73 0.72
N VAL A 229 18.39 2.74 1.63
CA VAL A 229 19.32 3.87 1.82
C VAL A 229 20.65 3.52 1.15
N GLU A 230 21.14 4.40 0.28
CA GLU A 230 22.37 4.19 -0.50
C GLU A 230 23.56 3.84 0.42
N GLY A 231 24.39 2.90 -0.04
CA GLY A 231 25.58 2.42 0.66
C GLY A 231 25.33 1.35 1.73
N HIS A 232 24.08 1.13 2.16
CA HIS A 232 23.77 0.08 3.14
C HIS A 232 23.89 -1.32 2.53
N MET A 233 24.37 -2.28 3.32
CA MET A 233 24.63 -3.66 2.90
C MET A 233 23.33 -4.49 2.83
N GLY A 234 23.08 -5.11 1.68
CA GLY A 234 22.02 -6.10 1.51
C GLY A 234 22.41 -7.47 2.06
N ARG A 235 21.44 -8.37 2.11
CA ARG A 235 21.64 -9.78 2.50
C ARG A 235 21.05 -10.73 1.47
N LEU A 236 21.69 -11.88 1.29
CA LEU A 236 21.23 -12.98 0.45
C LEU A 236 21.61 -14.31 1.13
N ASN A 237 20.63 -15.19 1.34
CA ASN A 237 20.78 -16.49 2.00
C ASN A 237 21.46 -16.37 3.39
N GLY A 238 21.03 -15.41 4.19
CA GLY A 238 21.51 -15.18 5.55
C GLY A 238 22.94 -14.62 5.67
N LYS A 239 23.54 -14.17 4.57
CA LYS A 239 24.87 -13.53 4.55
C LYS A 239 24.80 -12.15 3.91
N ASP A 240 25.77 -11.30 4.23
CA ASP A 240 25.99 -10.05 3.51
C ASP A 240 26.15 -10.31 2.01
N SER A 241 25.51 -9.48 1.19
CA SER A 241 25.54 -9.57 -0.26
C SER A 241 26.25 -8.37 -0.88
N THR A 242 25.50 -7.38 -1.34
CA THR A 242 26.01 -6.18 -2.01
C THR A 242 25.48 -4.92 -1.36
N PRO A 243 26.24 -3.80 -1.36
CA PRO A 243 25.68 -2.52 -0.99
C PRO A 243 24.60 -2.09 -1.98
N THR A 244 23.60 -1.35 -1.52
CA THR A 244 22.62 -0.73 -2.42
C THR A 244 23.24 0.52 -3.05
N GLY A 245 23.43 0.52 -4.37
CA GLY A 245 24.07 1.64 -5.08
C GLY A 245 25.57 1.74 -4.79
N ASP A 246 26.10 2.96 -4.72
CA ASP A 246 27.50 3.19 -4.39
C ASP A 246 27.73 3.02 -2.87
N ALA A 247 28.69 2.16 -2.50
CA ALA A 247 29.08 1.92 -1.10
C ALA A 247 29.50 3.19 -0.35
N LYS A 248 30.00 4.21 -1.07
CA LYS A 248 30.38 5.51 -0.50
C LYS A 248 29.19 6.44 -0.28
N ALA A 249 27.99 6.08 -0.72
CA ALA A 249 26.76 6.87 -0.61
C ALA A 249 26.96 8.37 -0.91
N PRO A 250 27.44 8.74 -2.12
CA PRO A 250 27.75 10.13 -2.45
C PRO A 250 26.53 11.05 -2.40
N SER A 251 25.30 10.53 -2.45
CA SER A 251 24.08 11.32 -2.28
C SER A 251 23.81 11.77 -0.84
N TRP A 252 24.59 11.29 0.12
CA TRP A 252 24.53 11.63 1.54
C TRP A 252 25.80 12.34 2.00
N PRO A 253 25.71 13.47 2.75
CA PRO A 253 26.88 14.23 3.17
C PRO A 253 27.86 13.42 4.02
N ASN A 254 29.16 13.70 3.82
CA ASN A 254 30.22 13.16 4.66
C ASN A 254 30.32 13.92 5.97
N ASP A 255 30.66 13.21 7.04
CA ASP A 255 31.10 13.80 8.30
C ASP A 255 32.35 13.03 8.79
N PRO A 256 33.56 13.61 8.68
CA PRO A 256 34.79 12.93 9.07
C PRO A 256 34.87 12.68 10.59
N ASN A 257 34.02 13.33 11.39
CA ASN A 257 33.98 13.14 12.84
C ASN A 257 32.99 12.04 13.27
N SER A 258 32.18 11.54 12.34
CA SER A 258 31.24 10.44 12.58
C SER A 258 31.92 9.08 12.42
N PRO A 259 31.61 8.07 13.26
CA PRO A 259 32.16 6.71 13.13
C PRO A 259 31.91 6.06 11.76
N THR A 260 30.84 6.47 11.07
CA THR A 260 30.48 5.94 9.73
C THR A 260 31.13 6.73 8.59
N GLY A 261 31.79 7.86 8.88
CA GLY A 261 32.23 8.84 7.88
C GLY A 261 31.09 9.62 7.22
N LYS A 262 29.84 9.42 7.67
CA LYS A 262 28.61 10.05 7.16
C LYS A 262 27.89 10.79 8.27
N VAL A 263 27.08 11.77 7.88
CA VAL A 263 26.16 12.46 8.81
C VAL A 263 25.22 11.46 9.51
N GLU A 264 24.81 11.76 10.74
CA GLU A 264 23.92 10.91 11.56
C GLU A 264 22.67 10.45 10.82
N ALA A 265 22.08 11.33 10.00
CA ALA A 265 20.88 11.03 9.22
C ALA A 265 21.05 9.85 8.25
N TRP A 266 22.27 9.53 7.77
CA TRP A 266 22.49 8.38 6.90
C TRP A 266 22.19 7.05 7.60
N SER A 267 22.57 6.90 8.88
CA SER A 267 22.28 5.70 9.69
C SER A 267 20.80 5.56 10.06
N HIS A 268 20.02 6.63 9.84
CA HIS A 268 18.61 6.77 10.21
C HIS A 268 17.79 7.27 9.01
N GLY A 269 18.19 6.83 7.80
CA GLY A 269 17.86 7.53 6.56
C GLY A 269 16.46 7.32 5.99
N GLY A 270 15.61 6.48 6.59
CA GLY A 270 14.26 6.21 6.13
C GLY A 270 14.22 5.32 4.88
N GLY A 271 13.39 5.68 3.91
CA GLY A 271 13.22 4.92 2.66
C GLY A 271 12.38 3.65 2.79
N ALA A 272 11.58 3.50 3.84
CA ALA A 272 10.86 2.27 4.12
C ALA A 272 9.76 1.99 3.06
N PRO A 273 9.76 0.82 2.40
CA PRO A 273 8.76 0.48 1.40
C PRO A 273 7.47 -0.02 2.07
N TRP A 274 6.71 0.86 2.70
CA TRP A 274 5.63 0.49 3.63
C TRP A 274 4.29 0.11 2.96
N GLN A 275 4.20 0.22 1.63
CA GLN A 275 3.06 -0.25 0.83
C GLN A 275 3.30 -1.64 0.24
N THR A 276 2.76 -1.91 -0.94
CA THR A 276 2.75 -3.24 -1.58
C THR A 276 3.31 -3.13 -2.99
N ALA A 277 4.09 -4.14 -3.38
CA ALA A 277 4.70 -4.22 -4.71
C ALA A 277 3.69 -4.56 -5.80
N SER A 278 4.02 -4.20 -7.04
CA SER A 278 3.60 -4.90 -8.25
C SER A 278 4.75 -5.80 -8.75
N PHE A 279 4.48 -6.64 -9.73
CA PHE A 279 5.47 -7.59 -10.26
C PHE A 279 5.45 -7.63 -11.79
N ASP A 280 6.59 -7.29 -12.39
CA ASP A 280 6.82 -7.50 -13.82
C ASP A 280 7.33 -8.94 -14.01
N VAL A 281 6.39 -9.83 -14.36
CA VAL A 281 6.66 -11.25 -14.59
C VAL A 281 7.66 -11.46 -15.73
N GLU A 282 7.62 -10.64 -16.77
CA GLU A 282 8.48 -10.79 -17.95
C GLU A 282 9.92 -10.42 -17.64
N GLN A 283 10.12 -9.35 -16.87
CA GLN A 283 11.45 -8.87 -16.48
C GLN A 283 11.97 -9.49 -15.18
N ASN A 284 11.14 -10.28 -14.48
CA ASN A 284 11.44 -10.85 -13.16
C ASN A 284 11.75 -9.78 -12.10
N MET A 285 10.98 -8.70 -12.10
CA MET A 285 11.21 -7.52 -11.25
C MET A 285 10.08 -7.29 -10.27
N VAL A 286 10.42 -7.20 -8.98
CA VAL A 286 9.59 -6.60 -7.95
C VAL A 286 9.63 -5.08 -8.16
N VAL A 287 8.47 -4.46 -8.32
CA VAL A 287 8.34 -3.01 -8.52
C VAL A 287 7.63 -2.43 -7.30
N ILE A 288 8.33 -1.59 -6.54
CA ILE A 288 7.80 -1.03 -5.29
C ILE A 288 8.33 0.37 -5.06
N GLY A 289 7.53 1.23 -4.46
CA GLY A 289 8.00 2.54 -4.03
C GLY A 289 8.78 2.51 -2.72
N THR A 290 9.63 3.51 -2.50
CA THR A 290 10.43 3.72 -1.28
C THR A 290 9.93 4.95 -0.52
N GLY A 291 9.84 4.85 0.81
CA GLY A 291 9.39 5.94 1.69
C GLY A 291 10.27 7.19 1.67
N ASN A 292 9.86 8.18 2.44
CA ASN A 292 10.56 9.44 2.65
C ASN A 292 11.93 9.22 3.31
N PRO A 293 12.91 10.10 3.05
CA PRO A 293 14.12 10.16 3.83
C PRO A 293 13.86 10.72 5.22
N ALA A 294 14.67 10.29 6.18
CA ALA A 294 14.60 10.77 7.56
C ALA A 294 15.89 11.51 7.97
N PRO A 295 15.79 12.58 8.79
CA PRO A 295 14.53 13.19 9.25
C PRO A 295 13.88 14.01 8.13
N TRP A 296 12.64 14.46 8.36
CA TRP A 296 11.95 15.39 7.43
C TRP A 296 12.74 16.68 7.22
N ASN A 297 13.49 17.11 8.24
CA ASN A 297 14.42 18.23 8.16
C ASN A 297 15.55 17.98 7.15
N THR A 298 15.36 18.49 5.93
CA THR A 298 16.32 18.44 4.82
C THR A 298 17.73 18.94 5.18
N TRP A 299 17.85 19.86 6.15
CA TRP A 299 19.15 20.42 6.56
C TRP A 299 20.01 19.44 7.33
N LYS A 300 19.45 18.34 7.83
CA LYS A 300 20.22 17.23 8.40
C LYS A 300 20.79 16.28 7.33
N ARG A 301 20.33 16.41 6.08
CA ARG A 301 20.72 15.60 4.92
C ARG A 301 21.41 16.41 3.82
N THR A 302 21.78 17.64 4.12
CA THR A 302 22.42 18.59 3.20
C THR A 302 23.74 19.04 3.82
N ALA A 303 24.81 19.08 3.04
CA ALA A 303 26.09 19.60 3.55
C ALA A 303 25.96 21.08 3.93
N GLU A 304 26.69 21.51 4.96
CA GLU A 304 26.62 22.90 5.42
C GLU A 304 27.03 23.88 4.31
N GLY A 305 26.20 24.91 4.08
CA GLY A 305 26.41 25.91 3.02
C GLY A 305 26.02 25.46 1.61
N ASP A 306 25.57 24.22 1.43
CA ASP A 306 25.19 23.68 0.12
C ASP A 306 23.68 23.74 -0.15
N SER A 307 23.31 23.57 -1.42
CA SER A 307 21.90 23.47 -1.84
C SER A 307 21.38 22.02 -1.71
N PRO A 308 20.13 21.82 -1.30
CA PRO A 308 19.58 20.48 -1.02
C PRO A 308 19.42 19.64 -2.29
N THR A 309 19.24 20.33 -3.43
CA THR A 309 19.15 19.73 -4.77
C THR A 309 20.41 18.96 -5.16
N LYS A 310 21.55 19.18 -4.48
CA LYS A 310 22.80 18.42 -4.67
C LYS A 310 22.83 17.09 -3.90
N TRP A 311 21.91 16.87 -2.96
CA TRP A 311 21.95 15.78 -1.99
C TRP A 311 20.69 14.91 -2.07
N PRO A 312 20.50 14.11 -3.15
CA PRO A 312 19.21 13.49 -3.46
C PRO A 312 18.71 12.47 -2.43
N SER A 313 19.52 12.10 -1.42
CA SER A 313 19.12 11.16 -0.36
C SER A 313 18.69 9.80 -0.94
N LEU A 314 19.50 9.23 -1.84
CA LEU A 314 19.14 7.98 -2.52
C LEU A 314 19.08 6.82 -1.52
N PHE A 315 18.17 5.85 -1.66
CA PHE A 315 17.15 5.68 -2.70
C PHE A 315 15.75 5.89 -2.10
N THR A 316 15.48 7.10 -1.63
CA THR A 316 14.21 7.48 -0.97
C THR A 316 13.26 8.25 -1.90
N SER A 317 11.97 8.25 -1.57
CA SER A 317 10.86 8.91 -2.29
C SER A 317 10.91 8.71 -3.81
N GLY A 318 10.73 7.46 -4.22
CA GLY A 318 10.81 7.03 -5.62
C GLY A 318 10.34 5.60 -5.84
N GLN A 319 10.42 5.13 -7.08
CA GLN A 319 10.06 3.77 -7.47
C GLN A 319 11.29 2.92 -7.78
N ALA A 320 11.40 1.78 -7.10
CA ALA A 320 12.48 0.82 -7.18
C ALA A 320 12.10 -0.43 -7.98
N TYR A 321 13.04 -0.91 -8.79
CA TYR A 321 12.96 -2.14 -9.58
C TYR A 321 13.99 -3.11 -9.02
N VAL A 322 13.54 -4.14 -8.34
CA VAL A 322 14.37 -5.08 -7.58
C VAL A 322 14.28 -6.47 -8.21
N ASP A 323 15.43 -7.04 -8.55
CA ASP A 323 15.51 -8.40 -9.13
C ASP A 323 14.98 -9.42 -8.12
N ALA A 324 13.98 -10.20 -8.53
CA ALA A 324 13.28 -11.11 -7.62
C ALA A 324 14.19 -12.23 -7.09
N ALA A 325 15.19 -12.66 -7.87
CA ALA A 325 16.06 -13.77 -7.49
C ALA A 325 17.07 -13.39 -6.40
N THR A 326 17.58 -12.15 -6.45
CA THR A 326 18.74 -11.73 -5.64
C THR A 326 18.44 -10.60 -4.67
N GLY A 327 17.33 -9.87 -4.86
CA GLY A 327 17.05 -8.65 -4.13
C GLY A 327 17.92 -7.46 -4.54
N GLU A 328 18.67 -7.55 -5.65
CA GLU A 328 19.47 -6.42 -6.15
C GLU A 328 18.60 -5.32 -6.76
N LEU A 329 18.87 -4.06 -6.42
CA LEU A 329 18.25 -2.90 -7.05
C LEU A 329 18.82 -2.70 -8.46
N LYS A 330 17.96 -2.83 -9.48
CA LYS A 330 18.33 -2.69 -10.91
C LYS A 330 17.99 -1.32 -11.49
N GLY A 331 17.01 -0.64 -10.92
CA GLY A 331 16.67 0.72 -11.31
C GLY A 331 15.87 1.45 -10.26
N PHE A 332 15.99 2.77 -10.29
CA PHE A 332 15.33 3.68 -9.37
C PHE A 332 15.02 4.98 -10.08
N PHE A 333 13.77 5.42 -10.00
CA PHE A 333 13.36 6.75 -10.43
C PHE A 333 12.91 7.53 -9.18
N SER A 334 13.55 8.65 -8.88
CA SER A 334 13.20 9.46 -7.71
C SER A 334 12.06 10.41 -8.07
N HIS A 335 10.96 10.39 -7.32
CA HIS A 335 9.87 11.34 -7.50
C HIS A 335 10.22 12.69 -6.87
N THR A 336 10.86 12.64 -5.70
CA THR A 336 11.20 13.83 -4.90
C THR A 336 12.63 13.71 -4.35
N PRO A 337 13.66 14.04 -5.15
CA PRO A 337 15.05 14.07 -4.67
C PRO A 337 15.21 15.05 -3.51
N ASN A 338 15.92 14.64 -2.46
CA ASN A 338 16.01 15.41 -1.20
C ASN A 338 14.63 15.87 -0.69
N ASP A 339 13.69 14.94 -0.59
CA ASP A 339 12.35 15.22 -0.07
C ASP A 339 12.41 15.94 1.29
N ALA A 340 11.88 17.16 1.34
CA ALA A 340 11.88 18.03 2.52
C ALA A 340 10.51 18.08 3.21
N TRP A 341 9.48 17.47 2.62
CA TRP A 341 8.08 17.70 2.97
C TRP A 341 7.35 16.43 3.42
N ASP A 342 8.07 15.31 3.55
CA ASP A 342 7.48 13.98 3.74
C ASP A 342 6.46 13.66 2.62
N PHE A 343 6.89 13.91 1.38
CA PHE A 343 6.26 13.33 0.20
C PHE A 343 6.78 11.92 -0.02
N SER A 344 6.53 11.05 0.97
CA SER A 344 6.89 9.64 0.98
C SER A 344 6.42 8.95 -0.31
N GLY A 345 7.32 8.83 -1.28
CA GLY A 345 6.99 8.52 -2.68
C GLY A 345 6.75 7.04 -2.99
N ASN A 346 5.99 6.34 -2.14
CA ASN A 346 5.74 4.90 -2.29
C ASN A 346 4.29 4.47 -2.52
N ASN A 347 3.44 5.40 -2.96
CA ASN A 347 2.13 5.08 -3.52
C ASN A 347 2.25 3.98 -4.60
N SER A 348 1.17 3.22 -4.81
CA SER A 348 1.18 2.05 -5.70
C SER A 348 1.72 2.36 -7.10
N VAL A 349 2.62 1.52 -7.61
CA VAL A 349 3.17 1.61 -8.97
C VAL A 349 2.43 0.61 -9.85
N LEU A 350 1.57 1.12 -10.74
CA LEU A 350 0.79 0.30 -11.67
C LEU A 350 1.59 0.02 -12.93
N LEU A 351 1.52 -1.22 -13.43
CA LEU A 351 2.15 -1.59 -14.71
C LEU A 351 1.10 -1.58 -15.81
N PHE A 352 1.42 -0.99 -16.97
CA PHE A 352 0.48 -0.95 -18.09
C PHE A 352 1.20 -0.83 -19.42
N GLU A 353 0.44 -1.01 -20.50
CA GLU A 353 0.96 -0.86 -21.85
C GLU A 353 0.57 0.53 -22.37
N TYR A 354 1.58 1.38 -22.58
CA TYR A 354 1.42 2.76 -23.01
C TYR A 354 1.58 2.87 -24.51
N LYS A 355 0.55 3.33 -25.21
CA LYS A 355 0.65 3.67 -26.63
C LYS A 355 1.10 5.12 -26.78
N ASP A 356 2.34 5.32 -27.20
CA ASP A 356 2.91 6.65 -27.41
C ASP A 356 2.10 7.41 -28.48
N PRO A 357 1.47 8.55 -28.14
CA PRO A 357 0.66 9.31 -29.08
C PRO A 357 1.50 9.99 -30.18
N LYS A 358 2.81 10.18 -29.97
CA LYS A 358 3.72 10.80 -30.95
C LYS A 358 4.24 9.80 -31.96
N THR A 359 4.58 8.59 -31.51
CA THR A 359 5.22 7.57 -32.36
C THR A 359 4.29 6.41 -32.75
N GLY A 360 3.17 6.23 -32.04
CA GLY A 360 2.27 5.09 -32.19
C GLY A 360 2.82 3.78 -31.59
N LYS A 361 4.04 3.79 -31.05
CA LYS A 361 4.71 2.60 -30.51
C LYS A 361 4.13 2.22 -29.15
N MET A 362 3.99 0.92 -28.91
CA MET A 362 3.70 0.38 -27.58
C MET A 362 4.96 0.40 -26.72
N VAL A 363 4.85 0.97 -25.53
CA VAL A 363 5.89 1.05 -24.50
C VAL A 363 5.37 0.35 -23.25
N LYS A 364 6.17 -0.54 -22.69
CA LYS A 364 5.91 -1.11 -21.37
C LYS A 364 6.20 -0.03 -20.34
N ALA A 365 5.15 0.46 -19.69
CA ALA A 365 5.25 1.60 -18.79
C ALA A 365 4.85 1.23 -17.36
N SER A 366 5.20 2.11 -16.44
CA SER A 366 4.63 2.18 -15.11
C SER A 366 4.01 3.55 -14.85
N ALA A 367 2.96 3.58 -14.04
CA ALA A 367 2.21 4.77 -13.66
C ALA A 367 2.16 4.90 -12.14
N HIS A 368 2.33 6.13 -11.65
CA HIS A 368 2.39 6.41 -10.22
C HIS A 368 1.83 7.81 -9.94
N ALA A 369 0.83 7.91 -9.07
CA ALA A 369 0.36 9.18 -8.51
C ALA A 369 1.00 9.38 -7.14
N ASP A 370 1.86 10.38 -7.01
CA ASP A 370 2.71 10.57 -5.83
C ASP A 370 2.06 11.52 -4.81
N ARG A 371 2.49 11.39 -3.54
CA ARG A 371 2.18 12.35 -2.46
C ARG A 371 2.50 13.79 -2.86
N ASN A 372 3.54 14.01 -3.66
CA ASN A 372 3.98 15.33 -4.10
C ASN A 372 3.02 16.05 -5.07
N GLY A 373 1.93 15.39 -5.50
CA GLY A 373 0.88 15.98 -6.33
C GLY A 373 1.04 15.78 -7.84
N TYR A 374 2.07 15.04 -8.27
CA TYR A 374 2.30 14.71 -9.68
C TYR A 374 2.00 13.25 -10.00
N PHE A 375 1.47 13.04 -11.21
CA PHE A 375 1.25 11.75 -11.83
C PHE A 375 2.37 11.49 -12.83
N PHE A 376 3.10 10.41 -12.61
CA PHE A 376 4.27 10.01 -13.37
C PHE A 376 3.94 8.82 -14.28
N VAL A 377 4.46 8.88 -15.51
CA VAL A 377 4.54 7.75 -16.43
C VAL A 377 6.01 7.54 -16.77
N THR A 378 6.51 6.34 -16.56
CA THR A 378 7.92 5.99 -16.77
C THR A 378 8.07 4.72 -17.60
N ASP A 379 9.14 4.63 -18.38
CA ASP A 379 9.52 3.45 -19.16
C ASP A 379 10.07 2.36 -18.22
N ARG A 380 9.34 1.26 -18.09
CA ARG A 380 9.69 0.21 -17.13
C ARG A 380 10.82 -0.69 -17.61
N GLU A 381 11.05 -0.78 -18.92
CA GLU A 381 12.16 -1.56 -19.47
C GLU A 381 13.49 -0.84 -19.24
N LYS A 382 13.52 0.49 -19.39
CA LYS A 382 14.67 1.30 -18.98
C LYS A 382 14.97 1.13 -17.50
N LEU A 383 13.94 1.10 -16.64
CA LEU A 383 14.13 0.93 -15.20
C LEU A 383 14.57 -0.49 -14.82
N ALA A 384 14.09 -1.53 -15.49
CA ALA A 384 14.45 -2.92 -15.19
C ALA A 384 15.92 -3.30 -15.53
N THR A 385 16.61 -2.53 -16.38
CA THR A 385 17.91 -2.95 -16.99
C THR A 385 19.14 -2.21 -16.44
N GLY A 386 19.96 -2.85 -15.60
CA GLY A 386 21.23 -2.27 -15.12
C GLY A 386 21.56 -2.62 -13.66
N ALA A 387 22.84 -2.57 -13.28
CA ALA A 387 23.30 -2.75 -11.90
C ALA A 387 24.55 -1.88 -11.69
N GLY A 388 24.80 -1.43 -10.45
CA GLY A 388 25.90 -0.52 -10.11
C GLY A 388 25.39 0.84 -9.62
N TYR A 389 24.99 1.73 -10.55
CA TYR A 389 24.36 3.00 -10.21
C TYR A 389 22.92 3.05 -10.75
N PRO A 390 21.92 2.58 -9.96
CA PRO A 390 20.57 2.32 -10.46
C PRO A 390 19.70 3.58 -10.59
N TRP A 391 20.22 4.79 -10.33
CA TRP A 391 19.43 6.02 -10.44
C TRP A 391 19.23 6.42 -11.91
N LYS A 392 18.00 6.23 -12.42
CA LYS A 392 17.63 6.30 -13.85
C LYS A 392 16.55 7.34 -14.10
N GLN A 393 16.91 8.59 -13.86
CA GLN A 393 15.98 9.70 -13.96
C GLN A 393 15.51 9.97 -15.41
N THR A 394 16.22 9.47 -16.42
CA THR A 394 15.86 9.58 -17.86
C THR A 394 14.79 8.59 -18.34
N ALA A 395 14.22 7.78 -17.44
CA ALA A 395 13.11 6.89 -17.76
C ALA A 395 11.75 7.60 -17.86
N LEU A 396 11.68 8.90 -17.53
CA LEU A 396 10.45 9.69 -17.57
C LEU A 396 9.85 9.76 -18.99
N ILE A 397 8.58 9.38 -19.11
CA ILE A 397 7.75 9.60 -20.30
C ILE A 397 6.93 10.88 -20.13
N GLY A 398 6.35 11.09 -18.95
CA GLY A 398 5.63 12.31 -18.61
C GLY A 398 5.34 12.45 -17.11
N ALA A 399 5.22 13.69 -16.66
CA ALA A 399 4.87 14.04 -15.29
C ALA A 399 3.92 15.24 -15.32
N TRP A 400 2.73 15.10 -14.71
CA TRP A 400 1.69 16.13 -14.75
C TRP A 400 1.04 16.30 -13.38
N PRO A 401 0.67 17.52 -12.99
CA PRO A 401 -0.06 17.73 -11.74
C PRO A 401 -1.44 17.03 -11.83
N PHE A 402 -1.84 16.32 -10.78
CA PHE A 402 -3.20 15.78 -10.65
C PHE A 402 -4.01 16.47 -9.54
N VAL A 403 -3.38 17.35 -8.76
CA VAL A 403 -4.00 18.23 -7.77
C VAL A 403 -3.64 19.69 -8.06
N ASP A 404 -4.49 20.60 -7.58
CA ASP A 404 -4.32 22.03 -7.80
C ASP A 404 -3.52 22.69 -6.65
N GLY A 405 -2.95 23.85 -6.94
CA GLY A 405 -2.28 24.67 -5.93
C GLY A 405 -0.92 24.15 -5.46
N ILE A 406 -0.25 23.30 -6.22
CA ILE A 406 1.10 22.81 -5.90
C ILE A 406 2.08 24.00 -5.81
N THR A 407 2.81 24.12 -4.70
CA THR A 407 3.73 25.24 -4.45
C THR A 407 5.21 24.85 -4.53
N TRP A 408 5.57 23.61 -4.16
CA TRP A 408 6.96 23.18 -3.96
C TRP A 408 7.78 23.09 -5.26
N ALA A 409 7.14 22.81 -6.39
CA ALA A 409 7.78 22.71 -7.71
C ALA A 409 6.90 23.32 -8.81
N LYS A 410 7.54 23.73 -9.91
CA LYS A 410 6.86 24.24 -11.12
C LYS A 410 6.57 23.15 -12.16
N GLY A 411 6.93 21.90 -11.89
CA GLY A 411 6.85 20.78 -12.81
C GLY A 411 8.17 20.00 -12.86
N PHE A 412 8.32 19.14 -13.86
CA PHE A 412 9.50 18.30 -14.06
C PHE A 412 10.16 18.60 -15.39
N ASP A 413 11.48 18.61 -15.42
CA ASP A 413 12.25 18.70 -16.66
C ASP A 413 12.21 17.34 -17.37
N SER A 414 11.71 17.33 -18.61
CA SER A 414 11.50 16.10 -19.37
C SER A 414 12.77 15.43 -19.89
N LYS A 415 13.93 16.11 -19.85
CA LYS A 415 15.22 15.57 -20.31
C LYS A 415 15.98 14.89 -19.17
N THR A 416 16.00 15.55 -18.02
CA THR A 416 16.70 15.09 -16.82
C THR A 416 15.81 14.24 -15.93
N GLY A 417 14.49 14.43 -16.01
CA GLY A 417 13.47 13.84 -15.14
C GLY A 417 13.42 14.42 -13.74
N LEU A 418 14.18 15.49 -13.45
CA LEU A 418 14.24 16.12 -12.13
C LEU A 418 13.14 17.19 -11.95
N PRO A 419 12.67 17.43 -10.72
CA PRO A 419 11.74 18.52 -10.45
C PRO A 419 12.39 19.89 -10.59
N ASN A 420 11.62 20.85 -11.11
CA ASN A 420 11.94 22.27 -11.07
C ASN A 420 11.49 22.84 -9.73
N VAL A 421 12.26 22.56 -8.67
CA VAL A 421 11.96 22.96 -7.29
C VAL A 421 11.95 24.48 -7.14
N VAL A 422 11.00 25.00 -6.37
CA VAL A 422 10.95 26.40 -5.95
C VAL A 422 11.81 26.53 -4.70
N GLU A 423 13.02 27.10 -4.79
CA GLU A 423 13.97 27.09 -3.65
C GLU A 423 13.44 27.71 -2.35
N SER A 424 12.56 28.72 -2.45
CA SER A 424 11.91 29.33 -1.28
C SER A 424 10.89 28.42 -0.58
N GLN A 425 10.63 27.23 -1.12
CA GLN A 425 9.76 26.21 -0.53
C GLN A 425 10.52 25.19 0.33
N TYR A 426 11.84 25.32 0.46
CA TYR A 426 12.55 24.69 1.55
C TYR A 426 12.41 25.54 2.83
N PRO A 427 11.87 24.99 3.93
CA PRO A 427 11.76 25.75 5.18
C PRO A 427 13.13 26.24 5.68
N PRO A 428 13.29 27.54 6.01
CA PRO A 428 14.58 28.06 6.45
C PRO A 428 15.01 27.46 7.80
N LYS A 429 16.33 27.40 8.05
CA LYS A 429 16.89 27.04 9.36
C LYS A 429 16.39 28.03 10.44
N PRO A 430 16.23 27.61 11.71
CA PRO A 430 16.08 28.56 12.82
C PRO A 430 17.23 29.56 12.85
N LYS A 431 16.92 30.83 13.14
CA LYS A 431 17.95 31.85 13.38
C LYS A 431 18.72 31.49 14.66
N ALA A 432 19.96 31.97 14.79
CA ALA A 432 20.77 31.72 15.99
C ALA A 432 19.99 32.11 17.27
N GLY A 433 19.89 31.18 18.22
CA GLY A 433 19.14 31.36 19.46
C GLY A 433 17.62 31.14 19.36
N ALA A 434 17.08 30.77 18.20
CA ALA A 434 15.68 30.39 18.05
C ALA A 434 15.52 28.87 17.93
N ASP A 435 14.44 28.34 18.50
CA ASP A 435 14.09 26.91 18.42
C ASP A 435 13.27 26.56 17.17
N LYS A 436 12.74 27.59 16.49
CA LYS A 436 11.82 27.48 15.35
C LYS A 436 12.26 28.38 14.19
N GLY A 437 12.23 27.82 12.98
CA GLY A 437 12.39 28.55 11.72
C GLY A 437 11.15 29.36 11.32
N GLU A 438 11.30 30.24 10.35
CA GLU A 438 10.15 30.94 9.77
C GLU A 438 9.21 29.96 9.07
N SER A 439 7.90 30.18 9.23
CA SER A 439 6.88 29.30 8.65
C SER A 439 6.62 29.66 7.19
N ILE A 440 6.54 28.64 6.34
CA ILE A 440 6.12 28.77 4.94
C ILE A 440 4.80 28.05 4.70
N PHE A 441 4.11 28.42 3.62
CA PHE A 441 2.91 27.71 3.15
C PHE A 441 3.31 26.73 2.03
N VAL A 442 2.93 25.47 2.20
CA VAL A 442 3.25 24.37 1.27
C VAL A 442 1.98 23.63 0.87
N SER A 443 1.83 23.37 -0.42
CA SER A 443 0.83 22.45 -0.96
C SER A 443 1.47 21.54 -2.03
N PRO A 444 1.13 20.23 -2.03
CA PRO A 444 0.32 19.53 -1.01
C PRO A 444 0.99 19.52 0.38
N PRO A 445 0.26 19.23 1.48
CA PRO A 445 0.88 18.96 2.78
C PRO A 445 1.56 17.59 2.78
N PHE A 446 2.26 17.22 3.85
CA PHE A 446 2.90 15.90 3.94
C PHE A 446 1.91 14.74 3.71
N LEU A 447 0.63 14.84 4.11
CA LEU A 447 -0.39 13.82 3.79
C LEU A 447 -0.62 13.62 2.28
N GLY A 448 -0.16 14.56 1.45
CA GLY A 448 0.00 14.45 0.00
C GLY A 448 -1.23 14.78 -0.83
N GLY A 449 -1.03 14.99 -2.14
CA GLY A 449 -2.12 15.09 -3.10
C GLY A 449 -2.91 13.78 -3.21
N THR A 450 -2.25 12.66 -2.97
CA THR A 450 -2.83 11.35 -2.66
C THR A 450 -1.95 10.64 -1.64
N ASN A 451 -2.48 9.66 -0.91
CA ASN A 451 -1.75 8.92 0.13
C ASN A 451 -1.73 7.43 -0.24
N TRP A 452 -1.71 6.54 0.75
CA TRP A 452 -1.58 5.12 0.49
C TRP A 452 -2.72 4.53 -0.38
N MET A 453 -3.90 5.16 -0.36
CA MET A 453 -5.07 4.65 -1.06
C MET A 453 -4.81 4.58 -2.56
N PRO A 454 -4.93 3.39 -3.17
CA PRO A 454 -4.43 3.19 -4.52
C PRO A 454 -5.43 3.65 -5.59
N MET A 455 -4.91 4.20 -6.68
CA MET A 455 -5.65 4.42 -7.92
C MET A 455 -5.92 3.11 -8.67
N SER A 456 -6.84 3.16 -9.62
CA SER A 456 -7.13 2.08 -10.58
C SER A 456 -6.94 2.57 -12.01
N TYR A 457 -6.80 1.62 -12.94
CA TYR A 457 -6.72 1.85 -14.38
C TYR A 457 -7.87 1.12 -15.08
N SER A 458 -8.43 1.68 -16.13
CA SER A 458 -9.39 0.97 -17.00
C SER A 458 -8.82 0.84 -18.42
N PRO A 459 -8.57 -0.39 -18.91
CA PRO A 459 -8.18 -0.61 -20.30
C PRO A 459 -9.23 -0.14 -21.31
N ASP A 460 -10.51 -0.08 -20.93
CA ASP A 460 -11.61 0.34 -21.82
C ASP A 460 -11.63 1.85 -22.09
N THR A 461 -11.21 2.65 -21.11
CA THR A 461 -11.15 4.11 -21.22
C THR A 461 -9.73 4.63 -21.44
N GLU A 462 -8.73 3.80 -21.14
CA GLU A 462 -7.31 4.15 -21.03
C GLU A 462 -7.02 5.26 -19.99
N LEU A 463 -7.88 5.41 -18.98
CA LEU A 463 -7.75 6.42 -17.92
C LEU A 463 -7.31 5.82 -16.58
N PHE A 464 -6.62 6.62 -15.78
CA PHE A 464 -6.34 6.35 -14.37
C PHE A 464 -7.31 7.12 -13.48
N TYR A 465 -7.77 6.51 -12.37
CA TYR A 465 -8.76 7.08 -11.45
C TYR A 465 -8.15 7.29 -10.07
N ILE A 466 -7.80 8.53 -9.76
CA ILE A 466 -7.00 8.91 -8.59
C ILE A 466 -7.93 9.47 -7.50
N PRO A 467 -8.05 8.80 -6.35
CA PRO A 467 -8.60 9.42 -5.14
C PRO A 467 -7.58 10.40 -4.57
N ALA A 468 -7.84 11.70 -4.70
CA ALA A 468 -6.93 12.77 -4.33
C ALA A 468 -7.54 13.73 -3.30
N ASN A 469 -6.73 14.67 -2.80
CA ASN A 469 -7.11 15.67 -1.81
C ASN A 469 -6.50 17.05 -2.13
N HIS A 470 -7.31 18.09 -1.98
CA HIS A 470 -6.91 19.50 -2.02
C HIS A 470 -6.83 20.10 -0.62
N TRP A 471 -5.61 20.42 -0.21
CA TRP A 471 -5.26 20.93 1.12
C TRP A 471 -3.81 21.42 1.11
N ALA A 472 -3.38 22.02 2.21
CA ALA A 472 -2.05 22.59 2.36
C ALA A 472 -1.57 22.50 3.81
N MET A 473 -0.37 22.98 4.09
CA MET A 473 0.14 23.14 5.46
C MET A 473 0.95 24.43 5.63
N ASP A 474 0.90 24.98 6.85
CA ASP A 474 2.02 25.77 7.36
C ASP A 474 3.13 24.82 7.80
N TYR A 475 4.39 25.13 7.47
CA TYR A 475 5.52 24.25 7.70
C TYR A 475 6.78 25.03 8.13
N TRP A 476 7.51 24.53 9.15
CA TRP A 476 8.70 25.21 9.68
C TRP A 476 9.73 24.24 10.25
N THR A 477 11.00 24.64 10.17
CA THR A 477 12.12 23.84 10.70
C THR A 477 12.20 23.90 12.23
N GLU A 478 12.49 22.77 12.85
CA GLU A 478 12.81 22.64 14.28
C GLU A 478 14.13 21.88 14.47
N ASN A 479 14.75 22.08 15.64
CA ASN A 479 15.91 21.30 16.05
C ASN A 479 15.49 19.85 16.34
N VAL A 480 16.33 18.89 15.94
CA VAL A 480 16.10 17.48 16.20
C VAL A 480 17.42 16.75 16.45
N THR A 481 17.36 15.79 17.36
CA THR A 481 18.41 14.81 17.66
C THR A 481 17.78 13.43 17.64
N TYR A 482 18.47 12.46 17.04
CA TYR A 482 17.96 11.10 17.04
C TYR A 482 17.91 10.53 18.46
N LYS A 483 16.81 9.85 18.78
CA LYS A 483 16.68 9.03 19.98
C LYS A 483 15.87 7.81 19.62
N ALA A 484 16.48 6.63 19.75
CA ALA A 484 15.86 5.36 19.41
C ALA A 484 14.46 5.24 20.03
N GLY A 485 13.48 4.98 19.16
CA GLY A 485 12.10 4.80 19.57
C GLY A 485 11.27 6.08 19.77
N ALA A 486 11.86 7.27 19.63
CA ALA A 486 11.15 8.54 19.58
C ALA A 486 11.01 9.03 18.12
N ALA A 487 10.06 9.93 17.86
CA ALA A 487 9.88 10.51 16.54
C ALA A 487 11.09 11.37 16.13
N TYR A 488 11.46 11.31 14.86
CA TYR A 488 12.65 11.93 14.25
C TYR A 488 12.26 12.78 13.04
N LEU A 489 11.51 13.86 13.29
CA LEU A 489 10.94 14.72 12.23
C LEU A 489 11.80 15.97 11.97
N GLY A 490 12.04 16.77 13.01
CA GLY A 490 12.75 18.07 12.89
C GLY A 490 12.01 19.13 12.09
N GLN A 491 10.69 19.01 12.00
CA GLN A 491 9.81 19.95 11.34
C GLN A 491 8.51 20.03 12.16
N GLY A 492 7.97 21.23 12.31
CA GLY A 492 6.63 21.46 12.82
C GLY A 492 5.68 21.83 11.68
N PHE A 493 4.40 21.53 11.85
CA PHE A 493 3.40 21.69 10.80
C PHE A 493 2.00 22.00 11.33
N ARG A 494 1.17 22.55 10.46
CA ARG A 494 -0.29 22.61 10.64
C ARG A 494 -1.00 22.48 9.30
N ILE A 495 -1.73 21.37 9.10
CA ILE A 495 -2.54 21.16 7.90
C ILE A 495 -3.78 22.06 7.91
N LYS A 496 -4.08 22.63 6.74
CA LYS A 496 -5.17 23.57 6.47
C LYS A 496 -5.93 23.21 5.21
N LYS A 497 -7.18 23.68 5.13
CA LYS A 497 -7.97 23.57 3.90
C LYS A 497 -7.35 24.46 2.82
N LEU A 498 -7.47 24.03 1.57
CA LEU A 498 -7.11 24.85 0.41
C LEU A 498 -8.33 25.51 -0.23
N PHE A 499 -9.46 24.81 -0.22
CA PHE A 499 -10.74 25.31 -0.73
C PHE A 499 -11.84 25.19 0.33
N ASP A 500 -12.84 26.06 0.24
CA ASP A 500 -13.96 26.09 1.18
C ASP A 500 -15.04 25.03 0.86
N ASP A 501 -15.19 24.67 -0.42
CA ASP A 501 -16.28 23.83 -0.93
C ASP A 501 -15.95 22.33 -0.98
N HIS A 502 -14.69 21.93 -0.80
CA HIS A 502 -14.27 20.52 -0.83
C HIS A 502 -12.90 20.29 -0.21
N VAL A 503 -12.60 19.03 0.11
CA VAL A 503 -11.24 18.56 0.42
C VAL A 503 -10.90 17.39 -0.50
N GLY A 504 -11.73 16.35 -0.52
CA GLY A 504 -11.54 15.21 -1.41
C GLY A 504 -11.84 15.58 -2.86
N ILE A 505 -11.04 15.03 -3.78
CA ILE A 505 -11.27 15.19 -5.22
C ILE A 505 -10.91 13.89 -5.95
N LEU A 506 -11.90 13.29 -6.60
CA LEU A 506 -11.73 12.09 -7.41
C LEU A 506 -11.51 12.54 -8.86
N ARG A 507 -10.37 12.20 -9.45
CA ARG A 507 -10.01 12.63 -10.82
C ARG A 507 -9.73 11.46 -11.73
N ALA A 508 -10.22 11.54 -12.97
CA ALA A 508 -9.76 10.68 -14.05
C ALA A 508 -8.70 11.41 -14.89
N ILE A 509 -7.52 10.83 -15.06
CA ILE A 509 -6.41 11.42 -15.81
C ILE A 509 -6.03 10.56 -17.01
N ASP A 510 -5.80 11.21 -18.16
CA ASP A 510 -5.25 10.59 -19.36
C ASP A 510 -3.72 10.51 -19.26
N PRO A 511 -3.12 9.31 -19.22
CA PRO A 511 -1.67 9.15 -19.08
C PRO A 511 -0.88 9.61 -20.32
N LYS A 512 -1.53 9.84 -21.46
CA LYS A 512 -0.89 10.29 -22.70
C LYS A 512 -0.67 11.81 -22.72
N THR A 513 -1.53 12.55 -22.04
CA THR A 513 -1.59 14.01 -22.14
C THR A 513 -1.52 14.73 -20.80
N GLY A 514 -1.75 14.02 -19.69
CA GLY A 514 -1.87 14.60 -18.36
C GLY A 514 -3.18 15.36 -18.11
N LYS A 515 -4.13 15.30 -19.07
CA LYS A 515 -5.40 16.02 -18.93
C LYS A 515 -6.32 15.31 -17.96
N ILE A 516 -6.96 16.09 -17.09
CA ILE A 516 -8.09 15.64 -16.28
C ILE A 516 -9.31 15.51 -17.20
N ALA A 517 -9.78 14.28 -17.39
CA ALA A 517 -10.95 13.97 -18.22
C ALA A 517 -12.26 14.37 -17.53
N TRP A 518 -12.33 14.15 -16.23
CA TRP A 518 -13.42 14.59 -15.35
C TRP A 518 -12.93 14.61 -13.90
N GLU A 519 -13.66 15.33 -13.05
CA GLU A 519 -13.45 15.35 -11.61
C GLU A 519 -14.78 15.30 -10.84
N HIS A 520 -14.74 14.78 -9.61
CA HIS A 520 -15.86 14.77 -8.66
C HIS A 520 -15.34 15.16 -7.27
N LYS A 521 -15.98 16.15 -6.66
CA LYS A 521 -15.57 16.74 -5.38
C LYS A 521 -16.29 16.08 -4.20
N GLU A 522 -15.57 15.90 -3.09
CA GLU A 522 -16.11 15.44 -1.82
C GLU A 522 -15.76 16.41 -0.69
N GLN A 523 -16.69 16.57 0.26
CA GLN A 523 -16.51 17.47 1.40
C GLN A 523 -15.37 17.03 2.32
N PHE A 524 -15.21 15.73 2.50
CA PHE A 524 -14.19 15.12 3.35
C PHE A 524 -13.02 14.60 2.52
N PRO A 525 -11.85 14.39 3.14
CA PRO A 525 -10.74 13.73 2.47
C PRO A 525 -11.17 12.38 1.87
N LEU A 526 -10.72 12.09 0.65
CA LEU A 526 -10.78 10.75 0.09
C LEU A 526 -9.61 9.95 0.64
N TRP A 527 -9.90 8.76 1.17
CA TRP A 527 -8.90 7.88 1.79
C TRP A 527 -9.14 6.39 1.50
N ALA A 528 -10.05 6.08 0.57
CA ALA A 528 -10.31 4.74 0.06
C ALA A 528 -9.70 4.56 -1.34
N GLY A 529 -9.31 3.33 -1.67
CA GLY A 529 -8.83 2.99 -3.01
C GLY A 529 -9.96 2.99 -4.04
N THR A 530 -9.59 2.92 -5.32
CA THR A 530 -10.55 2.79 -6.43
C THR A 530 -10.52 1.40 -7.08
N LEU A 531 -11.65 0.97 -7.65
CA LEU A 531 -11.82 -0.26 -8.43
C LEU A 531 -12.56 0.07 -9.74
N THR A 532 -12.06 -0.38 -10.88
CA THR A 532 -12.78 -0.28 -12.17
C THR A 532 -13.30 -1.65 -12.61
N THR A 533 -14.35 -1.64 -13.43
CA THR A 533 -14.92 -2.88 -14.01
C THR A 533 -15.23 -2.70 -15.48
N ALA A 534 -15.20 -3.80 -16.26
CA ALA A 534 -15.66 -3.83 -17.66
C ALA A 534 -17.17 -3.52 -17.81
N GLY A 535 -17.93 -3.46 -16.70
CA GLY A 535 -19.27 -2.88 -16.65
C GLY A 535 -19.32 -1.36 -16.86
N GLY A 536 -18.18 -0.69 -17.05
CA GLY A 536 -18.07 0.75 -17.24
C GLY A 536 -18.18 1.55 -15.93
N LEU A 537 -17.90 0.90 -14.80
CA LEU A 537 -18.06 1.48 -13.46
C LEU A 537 -16.73 1.70 -12.76
N LEU A 538 -16.70 2.70 -11.89
CA LEU A 538 -15.67 2.99 -10.90
C LEU A 538 -16.30 2.93 -9.50
N PHE A 539 -15.74 2.15 -8.58
CA PHE A 539 -16.15 2.07 -7.18
C PHE A 539 -15.09 2.68 -6.26
N THR A 540 -15.54 3.36 -5.20
CA THR A 540 -14.69 3.85 -4.10
C THR A 540 -15.52 4.05 -2.83
N GLY A 541 -14.86 4.40 -1.73
CA GLY A 541 -15.46 4.80 -0.46
C GLY A 541 -15.18 6.24 -0.11
N THR A 542 -16.02 6.83 0.73
CA THR A 542 -15.84 8.21 1.25
C THR A 542 -15.73 8.21 2.78
N SER A 543 -15.03 9.22 3.30
CA SER A 543 -14.79 9.34 4.75
C SER A 543 -16.06 9.56 5.57
N ASP A 544 -17.16 10.04 4.98
CA ASP A 544 -18.48 10.13 5.61
C ASP A 544 -19.31 8.83 5.53
N GLY A 545 -18.70 7.74 5.04
CA GLY A 545 -19.19 6.37 5.20
C GLY A 545 -19.97 5.79 4.03
N TYR A 546 -19.99 6.50 2.90
CA TYR A 546 -20.59 5.95 1.68
C TYR A 546 -19.62 5.05 0.91
N VAL A 547 -20.14 3.93 0.42
CA VAL A 547 -19.59 3.26 -0.76
C VAL A 547 -20.31 3.83 -1.96
N LYS A 548 -19.58 4.19 -3.01
CA LYS A 548 -20.13 4.88 -4.19
C LYS A 548 -19.72 4.18 -5.48
N ALA A 549 -20.56 4.30 -6.50
CA ALA A 549 -20.27 3.87 -7.86
C ALA A 549 -20.49 5.02 -8.85
N PHE A 550 -19.55 5.18 -9.78
CA PHE A 550 -19.53 6.22 -10.78
C PHE A 550 -19.47 5.63 -12.18
N ASP A 551 -20.03 6.34 -13.16
CA ASP A 551 -19.75 6.08 -14.57
C ASP A 551 -18.27 6.39 -14.86
N ALA A 552 -17.51 5.40 -15.32
CA ALA A 552 -16.06 5.52 -15.47
C ALA A 552 -15.64 6.52 -16.57
N LYS A 553 -16.54 6.86 -17.52
CA LYS A 553 -16.24 7.78 -18.62
C LYS A 553 -16.53 9.23 -18.27
N SER A 554 -17.55 9.48 -17.46
CA SER A 554 -18.08 10.82 -17.20
C SER A 554 -17.91 11.30 -15.76
N GLY A 555 -17.62 10.40 -14.80
CA GLY A 555 -17.54 10.74 -13.38
C GLY A 555 -18.89 10.93 -12.70
N LYS A 556 -20.00 10.64 -13.38
CA LYS A 556 -21.35 10.77 -12.80
C LYS A 556 -21.57 9.73 -11.69
N GLU A 557 -21.93 10.18 -10.48
CA GLU A 557 -22.39 9.30 -9.40
C GLU A 557 -23.68 8.57 -9.85
N LEU A 558 -23.66 7.23 -9.82
CA LEU A 558 -24.78 6.38 -10.23
C LEU A 558 -25.45 5.65 -9.06
N TRP A 559 -24.70 5.44 -7.97
CA TRP A 559 -25.18 4.71 -6.80
C TRP A 559 -24.35 5.06 -5.56
N LYS A 560 -24.97 5.01 -4.39
CA LYS A 560 -24.27 5.05 -3.10
C LYS A 560 -25.02 4.30 -2.01
N PHE A 561 -24.29 3.83 -1.00
CA PHE A 561 -24.85 3.22 0.21
C PHE A 561 -24.07 3.61 1.46
N GLN A 562 -24.77 3.97 2.53
CA GLN A 562 -24.17 4.38 3.81
C GLN A 562 -23.90 3.16 4.70
N THR A 563 -22.64 2.93 5.05
CA THR A 563 -22.19 1.76 5.84
C THR A 563 -22.15 1.99 7.35
N GLY A 564 -22.28 3.25 7.80
CA GLY A 564 -22.33 3.68 9.19
C GLY A 564 -21.00 4.21 9.75
N SER A 565 -19.88 3.99 9.06
CA SER A 565 -18.55 4.52 9.42
C SER A 565 -17.78 4.87 8.15
N GLY A 566 -16.84 5.81 8.26
CA GLY A 566 -15.98 6.21 7.14
C GLY A 566 -15.27 5.04 6.47
N VAL A 567 -15.24 5.07 5.14
CA VAL A 567 -14.64 4.01 4.33
C VAL A 567 -13.24 4.44 3.94
N VAL A 568 -12.25 3.67 4.40
CA VAL A 568 -10.82 3.91 4.16
C VAL A 568 -10.13 2.63 3.68
N SER A 569 -10.84 1.74 2.99
CA SER A 569 -10.27 0.49 2.47
C SER A 569 -10.28 0.45 0.95
N VAL A 570 -9.95 -0.70 0.36
CA VAL A 570 -9.92 -0.87 -1.09
C VAL A 570 -11.07 -1.80 -1.52
N PRO A 571 -11.99 -1.34 -2.41
CA PRO A 571 -13.03 -2.20 -2.95
C PRO A 571 -12.46 -3.33 -3.79
N ILE A 572 -13.11 -4.49 -3.72
CA ILE A 572 -12.87 -5.65 -4.58
C ILE A 572 -14.18 -6.12 -5.22
N THR A 573 -14.10 -6.95 -6.26
CA THR A 573 -15.26 -7.62 -6.85
C THR A 573 -14.89 -9.03 -7.26
N TRP A 574 -15.83 -9.97 -7.12
CA TRP A 574 -15.66 -11.36 -7.51
C TRP A 574 -16.97 -11.94 -8.04
N GLU A 575 -16.91 -13.06 -8.74
CA GLU A 575 -18.07 -13.83 -9.19
C GLU A 575 -18.13 -15.18 -8.45
N GLN A 576 -19.31 -15.51 -7.91
CA GLN A 576 -19.58 -16.81 -7.31
C GLN A 576 -20.99 -17.26 -7.67
N ASP A 577 -21.14 -18.52 -8.09
CA ASP A 577 -22.42 -19.11 -8.50
C ASP A 577 -23.19 -18.29 -9.55
N GLY A 578 -22.48 -17.60 -10.45
CA GLY A 578 -23.06 -16.72 -11.48
C GLY A 578 -23.58 -15.37 -10.95
N GLU A 579 -23.30 -15.02 -9.70
CA GLU A 579 -23.59 -13.72 -9.10
C GLU A 579 -22.29 -12.94 -8.88
N GLN A 580 -22.25 -11.69 -9.35
CA GLN A 580 -21.17 -10.76 -9.09
C GLN A 580 -21.40 -10.05 -7.75
N TYR A 581 -20.37 -10.03 -6.92
CA TYR A 581 -20.34 -9.35 -5.64
C TYR A 581 -19.34 -8.18 -5.69
N VAL A 582 -19.60 -7.13 -4.91
CA VAL A 582 -18.65 -6.06 -4.59
C VAL A 582 -18.42 -6.07 -3.08
N GLY A 583 -17.16 -6.09 -2.64
CA GLY A 583 -16.80 -6.18 -1.23
C GLY A 583 -15.90 -5.02 -0.81
N ILE A 584 -16.10 -4.51 0.42
CA ILE A 584 -15.29 -3.42 0.97
C ILE A 584 -15.37 -3.37 2.51
N SER A 585 -14.27 -3.02 3.16
CA SER A 585 -14.23 -2.81 4.61
C SER A 585 -14.64 -1.38 4.98
N SER A 586 -15.42 -1.23 6.06
CA SER A 586 -15.85 0.06 6.62
C SER A 586 -15.37 0.20 8.06
N GLY A 587 -14.78 1.36 8.38
CA GLY A 587 -14.22 1.68 9.69
C GLY A 587 -13.17 2.78 9.61
N TYR A 588 -13.54 3.98 10.06
CA TYR A 588 -12.73 5.19 9.91
C TYR A 588 -11.49 5.21 10.81
N GLY A 589 -10.39 5.75 10.30
CA GLY A 589 -9.12 5.92 11.02
C GLY A 589 -7.99 6.32 10.08
N GLY A 590 -6.79 5.77 10.30
CA GLY A 590 -5.59 6.13 9.54
C GLY A 590 -4.94 7.43 10.03
N ALA A 591 -4.20 8.11 9.16
CA ALA A 591 -3.39 9.27 9.55
C ALA A 591 -4.21 10.55 9.82
N VAL A 592 -5.32 10.77 9.09
CA VAL A 592 -6.07 12.05 9.13
C VAL A 592 -6.55 12.42 10.54
N PRO A 593 -7.15 11.54 11.35
CA PRO A 593 -7.61 11.90 12.69
C PRO A 593 -6.49 12.26 13.69
N LEU A 594 -5.24 11.83 13.40
CA LEU A 594 -4.09 12.01 14.27
C LEU A 594 -3.27 13.25 13.88
N TRP A 595 -3.09 13.45 12.59
CA TRP A 595 -2.15 14.42 12.04
C TRP A 595 -2.79 15.50 11.17
N GLY A 596 -4.11 15.44 10.96
CA GLY A 596 -4.85 16.21 9.97
C GLY A 596 -5.02 17.70 10.25
N GLY A 597 -4.58 18.22 11.40
CA GLY A 597 -4.81 19.62 11.78
C GLY A 597 -6.29 20.01 11.66
N ASP A 598 -6.62 20.98 10.82
CA ASP A 598 -8.00 21.39 10.55
C ASP A 598 -8.87 20.25 9.96
N MET A 599 -8.27 19.26 9.28
CA MET A 599 -9.00 18.10 8.76
C MET A 599 -9.31 17.07 9.85
N ALA A 600 -8.49 16.99 10.89
CA ALA A 600 -8.81 16.18 12.06
C ALA A 600 -10.05 16.74 12.76
N GLU A 601 -10.16 18.08 12.87
CA GLU A 601 -11.36 18.76 13.38
C GLU A 601 -12.59 18.47 12.51
N LEU A 602 -12.46 18.66 11.19
CA LEU A 602 -13.54 18.40 10.23
C LEU A 602 -14.11 16.98 10.36
N THR A 603 -13.24 16.00 10.61
CA THR A 603 -13.57 14.57 10.59
C THR A 603 -13.96 14.01 11.96
N LYS A 604 -13.97 14.81 13.04
CA LYS A 604 -14.42 14.36 14.38
C LYS A 604 -15.84 13.80 14.40
N GLN A 605 -16.69 14.26 13.47
CA GLN A 605 -18.06 13.79 13.31
C GLN A 605 -18.18 12.40 12.67
N VAL A 606 -17.09 11.85 12.13
CA VAL A 606 -17.09 10.54 11.49
C VAL A 606 -16.92 9.46 12.55
N SER A 607 -17.93 8.59 12.69
CA SER A 607 -17.91 7.46 13.60
C SER A 607 -16.78 6.48 13.25
N GLN A 608 -16.10 5.97 14.27
CA GLN A 608 -15.31 4.75 14.14
C GLN A 608 -16.21 3.55 13.83
N GLY A 609 -15.60 2.46 13.39
CA GLY A 609 -16.28 1.22 13.08
C GLY A 609 -15.29 0.12 12.73
N GLY A 610 -15.82 -1.05 12.42
CA GLY A 610 -15.01 -2.17 11.96
C GLY A 610 -15.88 -3.29 11.41
N SER A 611 -16.10 -3.28 10.10
CA SER A 611 -16.93 -4.28 9.44
C SER A 611 -16.50 -4.51 8.00
N PHE A 612 -16.87 -5.67 7.45
CA PHE A 612 -16.79 -5.96 6.02
C PHE A 612 -18.21 -6.03 5.44
N TRP A 613 -18.40 -5.44 4.26
CA TRP A 613 -19.68 -5.40 3.55
C TRP A 613 -19.55 -6.06 2.19
N ALA A 614 -20.54 -6.87 1.83
CA ALA A 614 -20.70 -7.40 0.48
C ALA A 614 -22.02 -6.93 -0.13
N PHE A 615 -21.99 -6.58 -1.41
CA PHE A 615 -23.11 -6.09 -2.19
C PHE A 615 -23.30 -6.93 -3.45
N LYS A 616 -24.55 -7.12 -3.88
CA LYS A 616 -24.87 -7.74 -5.17
C LYS A 616 -26.20 -7.24 -5.73
N LEU A 617 -26.51 -7.61 -6.97
CA LEU A 617 -27.86 -7.40 -7.51
C LEU A 617 -28.84 -8.39 -6.86
N PRO A 618 -30.08 -7.96 -6.54
CA PRO A 618 -31.15 -8.86 -6.14
C PRO A 618 -31.41 -9.93 -7.21
N LYS A 619 -31.78 -11.14 -6.78
CA LYS A 619 -32.31 -12.15 -7.69
C LYS A 619 -33.59 -11.61 -8.35
N ARG A 620 -33.65 -11.68 -9.67
CA ARG A 620 -34.84 -11.32 -10.45
C ARG A 620 -35.85 -12.46 -10.47
#